data_AF-W5SST8-F1
#
_entry.id   AF-W5SST8-F1
#
_cell.length_a   1.000
_cell.length_b   1.000
_cell.length_c   1.000
_cell.angle_alpha   90.00
_cell.angle_beta   90.00
_cell.angle_gamma   90.00
#
_symmetry.space_group_name_H-M   'P 1'
#
loop_
_entity.id
_entity.type
_entity.pdbx_description
1 polymer ?
#
loop_
_entity_poly.entity_id
_entity_poly.type
_entity_poly.pdbx_seq_one_letter_code
_entity_poly.pdbx_strand_id
1 'polypeptide(L)'
;GVKDIIGAAEKSDVKIEKGTEGGAVTANAATDAPAVLGGNNAHAAAGAGAALAAEVAKADIWAMINKIKNAKATAPAKLNGADNEAGALAASNDKADAAAGAKSNADLVAAVALKAMTKNGKFSAVDADKDIVKAAATSAVNKVLGVLDFIIRKTVSSNLDKIREAVKGIQYSETTTESTEASTTQPAAK
;
A
#
# COMPACT_ATOMS: atom_id res chain seq x y z
N GLY A 1 7.69 8.17 -2.86
CA GLY A 1 6.87 7.55 -1.79
C GLY A 1 5.89 6.55 -2.38
N VAL A 2 5.03 5.93 -1.56
CA VAL A 2 4.07 4.89 -2.00
C VAL A 2 3.23 5.34 -3.21
N LYS A 3 2.75 6.58 -3.20
CA LYS A 3 1.98 7.17 -4.29
C LYS A 3 2.75 7.19 -5.62
N ASP A 4 4.04 7.50 -5.60
CA ASP A 4 4.87 7.59 -6.81
C ASP A 4 5.13 6.20 -7.40
N ILE A 5 5.35 5.19 -6.53
CA ILE A 5 5.54 3.80 -6.95
C ILE A 5 4.28 3.30 -7.67
N ILE A 6 3.10 3.53 -7.07
CA ILE A 6 1.82 3.16 -7.68
C ILE A 6 1.60 3.92 -8.99
N GLY A 7 1.91 5.21 -9.03
CA GLY A 7 1.80 6.01 -10.26
C GLY A 7 2.72 5.51 -11.38
N ALA A 8 3.93 5.05 -11.06
CA ALA A 8 4.84 4.43 -12.04
C ALA A 8 4.30 3.08 -12.55
N ALA A 9 3.68 2.30 -11.67
CA ALA A 9 3.05 1.04 -12.03
C ALA A 9 1.85 1.23 -12.97
N GLU A 10 0.98 2.19 -12.67
CA GLU A 10 -0.17 2.55 -13.51
C GLU A 10 0.26 3.00 -14.91
N LYS A 11 1.34 3.80 -15.01
CA LYS A 11 1.94 4.19 -16.30
C LYS A 11 2.57 3.03 -17.08
N SER A 12 2.85 1.92 -16.41
CA SER A 12 3.39 0.70 -17.00
C SER A 12 2.31 -0.36 -17.27
N ASP A 13 1.04 0.06 -17.30
CA ASP A 13 -0.15 -0.78 -17.50
C ASP A 13 -0.34 -1.85 -16.41
N VAL A 14 0.27 -1.67 -15.24
CA VAL A 14 0.05 -2.56 -14.11
C VAL A 14 -1.23 -2.15 -13.39
N LYS A 15 -2.25 -3.01 -13.50
CA LYS A 15 -3.51 -2.83 -12.79
C LYS A 15 -3.31 -2.88 -11.28
N ILE A 16 -3.85 -1.87 -10.60
CA ILE A 16 -3.97 -1.78 -9.15
C ILE A 16 -5.41 -2.08 -8.79
N GLU A 17 -5.64 -3.17 -8.05
CA GLU A 17 -6.99 -3.55 -7.66
C GLU A 17 -7.52 -2.59 -6.59
N LYS A 18 -8.85 -2.41 -6.55
CA LYS A 18 -9.51 -1.58 -5.53
C LYS A 18 -9.44 -2.23 -4.14
N GLY A 19 -9.65 -3.54 -4.09
CA GLY A 19 -9.82 -4.28 -2.84
C GLY A 19 -11.17 -4.04 -2.18
N THR A 20 -11.36 -4.64 -1.00
CA THR A 20 -12.55 -4.46 -0.15
C THR A 20 -12.20 -3.62 1.07
N GLU A 21 -12.79 -2.42 1.19
CA GLU A 21 -12.45 -1.49 2.28
C GLU A 21 -12.86 -2.00 3.68
N GLY A 22 -13.85 -2.90 3.73
CA GLY A 22 -14.47 -3.34 4.98
C GLY A 22 -15.40 -2.29 5.57
N GLY A 23 -16.08 -2.66 6.67
CA GLY A 23 -16.97 -1.75 7.40
C GLY A 23 -16.22 -0.74 8.24
N ALA A 24 -16.93 0.28 8.73
CA ALA A 24 -16.39 1.23 9.70
C ALA A 24 -15.95 0.53 10.98
N VAL A 25 -14.89 1.06 11.62
CA VAL A 25 -14.40 0.59 12.91
C VAL A 25 -14.56 1.72 13.92
N THR A 26 -15.66 1.66 14.68
CA THR A 26 -15.99 2.67 15.68
C THR A 26 -15.14 2.47 16.94
N ALA A 27 -14.72 3.58 17.57
CA ALA A 27 -14.24 3.55 18.94
C ALA A 27 -15.42 3.91 19.83
N ASN A 28 -15.94 2.93 20.58
CA ASN A 28 -16.96 3.15 21.60
C ASN A 28 -16.35 3.01 23.01
N ALA A 29 -15.21 2.35 23.11
CA ALA A 29 -14.47 2.13 24.34
C ALA A 29 -12.95 2.18 24.13
N ALA A 30 -12.21 2.42 25.21
CA ALA A 30 -10.75 2.35 25.24
C ALA A 30 -10.20 0.95 24.90
N THR A 31 -11.04 -0.09 24.92
CA THR A 31 -10.71 -1.48 24.56
C THR A 31 -10.83 -1.76 23.07
N ASP A 32 -11.28 -0.78 22.26
CA ASP A 32 -11.49 -0.97 20.83
C ASP A 32 -10.21 -0.66 20.03
N ALA A 33 -10.12 -1.22 18.83
CA ALA A 33 -8.93 -1.14 17.98
C ALA A 33 -8.43 0.31 17.70
N PRO A 34 -9.30 1.30 17.40
CA PRO A 34 -8.82 2.65 17.10
C PRO A 34 -8.16 3.35 18.29
N ALA A 35 -8.44 2.93 19.54
CA ALA A 35 -7.84 3.53 20.73
C ALA A 35 -6.29 3.44 20.72
N VAL A 36 -5.75 2.44 20.03
CA VAL A 36 -4.29 2.24 19.86
C VAL A 36 -3.63 3.39 19.09
N LEU A 37 -4.40 4.16 18.30
CA LEU A 37 -3.89 5.30 17.52
C LEU A 37 -3.85 6.63 18.30
N GLY A 38 -4.35 6.68 19.54
CA GLY A 38 -4.39 7.88 20.39
C GLY A 38 -3.04 8.35 20.96
N GLY A 39 -1.92 7.97 20.35
CA GLY A 39 -0.57 8.35 20.78
C GLY A 39 -0.13 7.71 22.12
N ASN A 40 0.98 8.20 22.68
CA ASN A 40 1.59 7.66 23.92
C ASN A 40 0.86 8.06 25.22
N ASN A 41 -0.43 8.39 25.14
CA ASN A 41 -1.18 9.01 26.24
C ASN A 41 -2.01 8.01 27.07
N ALA A 42 -1.65 6.71 27.04
CA ALA A 42 -2.33 5.62 27.75
C ALA A 42 -3.86 5.59 27.52
N HIS A 43 -4.29 5.88 26.29
CA HIS A 43 -5.71 5.91 25.92
C HIS A 43 -6.29 4.51 25.71
N ALA A 44 -5.48 3.59 25.18
CA ALA A 44 -5.88 2.20 25.00
C ALA A 44 -5.91 1.46 26.35
N ALA A 45 -6.97 0.71 26.59
CA ALA A 45 -7.14 -0.22 27.71
C ALA A 45 -6.81 -1.66 27.29
N ALA A 46 -6.74 -2.57 28.26
CA ALA A 46 -6.50 -3.98 28.01
C ALA A 46 -7.56 -4.57 27.06
N GLY A 47 -7.11 -5.26 26.01
CA GLY A 47 -7.97 -5.81 24.95
C GLY A 47 -7.92 -5.02 23.64
N ALA A 48 -7.49 -3.75 23.66
CA ALA A 48 -7.35 -2.94 22.45
C ALA A 48 -6.32 -3.51 21.48
N GLY A 49 -5.23 -4.10 21.99
CA GLY A 49 -4.25 -4.78 21.16
C GLY A 49 -4.84 -5.99 20.43
N ALA A 50 -5.65 -6.79 21.12
CA ALA A 50 -6.33 -7.95 20.53
C ALA A 50 -7.38 -7.53 19.50
N ALA A 51 -8.16 -6.49 19.79
CA ALA A 51 -9.12 -5.90 18.85
C ALA A 51 -8.40 -5.40 17.58
N LEU A 52 -7.27 -4.69 17.75
CA LEU A 52 -6.45 -4.26 16.62
C LEU A 52 -5.93 -5.44 15.80
N ALA A 53 -5.40 -6.49 16.44
CA ALA A 53 -4.92 -7.67 15.74
C ALA A 53 -6.02 -8.34 14.89
N ALA A 54 -7.26 -8.41 15.42
CA ALA A 54 -8.41 -8.91 14.69
C ALA A 54 -8.77 -8.06 13.47
N GLU A 55 -8.70 -6.73 13.59
CA GLU A 55 -8.91 -5.82 12.45
C GLU A 55 -7.80 -5.93 11.39
N VAL A 56 -6.54 -6.06 11.81
CA VAL A 56 -5.39 -6.27 10.91
C VAL A 56 -5.53 -7.59 10.14
N ALA A 57 -6.04 -8.66 10.78
CA ALA A 57 -6.22 -9.95 10.12
C ALA A 57 -7.21 -9.85 8.94
N LYS A 58 -8.34 -9.15 9.14
CA LYS A 58 -9.40 -8.97 8.14
C LYS A 58 -9.01 -8.06 6.97
N ALA A 59 -8.03 -7.18 7.16
CA ALA A 59 -7.73 -6.13 6.20
C ALA A 59 -7.22 -6.66 4.87
N ASP A 60 -7.84 -6.16 3.81
CA ASP A 60 -7.49 -6.41 2.42
C ASP A 60 -6.31 -5.53 1.98
N ILE A 61 -5.30 -6.17 1.39
CA ILE A 61 -4.04 -5.54 1.03
C ILE A 61 -4.19 -4.49 -0.08
N TRP A 62 -5.14 -4.68 -1.00
CA TRP A 62 -5.39 -3.74 -2.10
C TRP A 62 -6.16 -2.51 -1.61
N ALA A 63 -7.13 -2.70 -0.74
CA ALA A 63 -7.81 -1.57 -0.09
C ALA A 63 -6.82 -0.75 0.74
N MET A 64 -5.96 -1.41 1.54
CA MET A 64 -4.93 -0.74 2.33
C MET A 64 -4.01 0.13 1.47
N ILE A 65 -3.47 -0.39 0.36
CA ILE A 65 -2.54 0.38 -0.46
C ILE A 65 -3.22 1.58 -1.13
N ASN A 66 -4.51 1.46 -1.49
CA ASN A 66 -5.30 2.57 -2.00
C ASN A 66 -5.55 3.65 -0.94
N LYS A 67 -5.83 3.26 0.32
CA LYS A 67 -5.95 4.23 1.41
C LYS A 67 -4.61 4.95 1.67
N ILE A 68 -3.49 4.24 1.62
CA ILE A 68 -2.14 4.84 1.77
C ILE A 68 -1.81 5.79 0.62
N LYS A 69 -2.12 5.41 -0.64
CA LYS A 69 -1.92 6.26 -1.83
C LYS A 69 -2.60 7.62 -1.68
N ASN A 70 -3.80 7.62 -1.09
CA ASN A 70 -4.68 8.77 -0.98
C ASN A 70 -4.62 9.46 0.40
N ALA A 71 -3.82 8.93 1.33
CA ALA A 71 -3.74 9.43 2.69
C ALA A 71 -3.25 10.88 2.72
N LYS A 72 -3.98 11.72 3.44
CA LYS A 72 -3.62 13.11 3.72
C LYS A 72 -3.45 13.25 5.22
N ALA A 73 -2.22 13.53 5.65
CA ALA A 73 -1.98 13.88 7.04
C ALA A 73 -2.59 15.25 7.33
N THR A 74 -3.49 15.32 8.29
CA THR A 74 -3.81 16.58 8.97
C THR A 74 -2.72 16.83 10.02
N ALA A 75 -2.31 18.09 10.23
CA ALA A 75 -1.38 18.44 11.32
C ALA A 75 -1.87 17.81 12.63
N PRO A 76 -0.99 17.33 13.54
CA PRO A 76 -1.31 16.37 14.60
C PRO A 76 -2.60 16.76 15.32
N ALA A 77 -3.68 16.13 14.87
CA ALA A 77 -5.02 16.51 15.25
C ALA A 77 -5.46 15.59 16.37
N LYS A 78 -6.20 16.15 17.33
CA LYS A 78 -7.12 15.36 18.12
C LYS A 78 -8.02 14.60 17.14
N LEU A 79 -8.01 13.27 17.18
CA LEU A 79 -8.96 12.49 16.41
C LEU A 79 -10.35 12.75 16.96
N ASN A 80 -11.28 13.13 16.09
CA ASN A 80 -12.68 13.35 16.43
C ASN A 80 -13.59 12.56 15.48
N GLY A 81 -14.74 12.12 15.98
CA GLY A 81 -15.74 11.42 15.18
C GLY A 81 -15.34 10.02 14.69
N ALA A 82 -16.29 9.32 14.08
CA ALA A 82 -16.14 7.91 13.69
C ALA A 82 -15.56 7.70 12.28
N ASP A 83 -15.52 8.74 11.44
CA ASP A 83 -15.28 8.62 10.00
C ASP A 83 -13.89 9.12 9.58
N ASN A 84 -12.87 8.85 10.38
CA ASN A 84 -11.51 9.29 10.05
C ASN A 84 -10.89 8.43 8.93
N GLU A 85 -10.17 9.10 8.04
CA GLU A 85 -9.39 8.46 6.96
C GLU A 85 -7.97 8.13 7.43
N ALA A 86 -7.30 7.22 6.72
CA ALA A 86 -5.98 6.69 7.10
C ALA A 86 -4.93 7.75 7.44
N GLY A 87 -4.91 8.88 6.71
CA GLY A 87 -3.92 9.95 6.93
C GLY A 87 -4.13 10.72 8.23
N ALA A 88 -5.38 11.03 8.58
CA ALA A 88 -5.72 11.69 9.84
C ALA A 88 -5.45 10.76 11.03
N LEU A 89 -5.88 9.51 10.91
CA LEU A 89 -5.63 8.43 11.88
C LEU A 89 -4.13 8.18 12.12
N ALA A 90 -3.29 8.25 11.10
CA ALA A 90 -1.84 8.04 11.27
C ALA A 90 -1.15 9.23 11.96
N ALA A 91 -1.61 10.45 11.66
CA ALA A 91 -1.02 11.69 12.13
C ALA A 91 -1.38 12.04 13.59
N SER A 92 -2.38 11.38 14.17
CA SER A 92 -2.83 11.63 15.54
C SER A 92 -1.73 11.42 16.57
N ASN A 93 -1.33 12.46 17.29
CA ASN A 93 -0.33 12.35 18.35
C ASN A 93 -0.84 12.86 19.71
N ASP A 94 -2.09 13.29 19.77
CA ASP A 94 -2.79 13.68 20.98
C ASP A 94 -3.81 12.60 21.41
N LYS A 95 -4.39 12.73 22.60
CA LYS A 95 -5.47 11.84 23.07
C LYS A 95 -6.59 11.84 22.03
N ALA A 96 -6.82 10.70 21.41
CA ALA A 96 -8.00 10.48 20.58
C ALA A 96 -9.26 10.73 21.42
N ASP A 97 -10.28 11.34 20.81
CA ASP A 97 -11.59 11.39 21.44
C ASP A 97 -12.12 9.96 21.67
N ALA A 98 -12.96 9.75 22.68
CA ALA A 98 -13.55 8.43 22.92
C ALA A 98 -14.32 7.91 21.70
N ALA A 99 -14.84 8.81 20.85
CA ALA A 99 -15.56 8.49 19.62
C ALA A 99 -14.67 8.38 18.36
N ALA A 100 -13.34 8.44 18.49
CA ALA A 100 -12.40 8.46 17.36
C ALA A 100 -12.32 7.11 16.63
N GLY A 101 -13.21 6.91 15.66
CA GLY A 101 -13.26 5.72 14.80
C GLY A 101 -12.58 5.91 13.45
N ALA A 102 -12.47 4.81 12.72
CA ALA A 102 -12.06 4.78 11.33
C ALA A 102 -13.27 4.55 10.41
N LYS A 103 -13.29 5.28 9.29
CA LYS A 103 -14.33 5.17 8.26
C LYS A 103 -14.44 3.76 7.66
N SER A 104 -13.33 3.03 7.63
CA SER A 104 -13.29 1.64 7.18
C SER A 104 -12.18 0.86 7.88
N ASN A 105 -12.27 -0.48 7.88
CA ASN A 105 -11.21 -1.37 8.34
C ASN A 105 -9.89 -1.09 7.58
N ALA A 106 -9.96 -0.86 6.26
CA ALA A 106 -8.79 -0.49 5.47
C ALA A 106 -8.18 0.85 5.91
N ASP A 107 -9.00 1.86 6.28
CA ASP A 107 -8.52 3.14 6.80
C ASP A 107 -7.78 2.96 8.13
N LEU A 108 -8.33 2.15 9.05
CA LEU A 108 -7.69 1.83 10.32
C LEU A 108 -6.33 1.17 10.12
N VAL A 109 -6.28 0.10 9.33
CA VAL A 109 -5.06 -0.71 9.22
C VAL A 109 -4.01 -0.02 8.35
N ALA A 110 -4.42 0.75 7.33
CA ALA A 110 -3.53 1.65 6.60
C ALA A 110 -2.92 2.72 7.53
N ALA A 111 -3.71 3.30 8.43
CA ALA A 111 -3.21 4.26 9.41
C ALA A 111 -2.20 3.64 10.36
N VAL A 112 -2.46 2.42 10.84
CA VAL A 112 -1.54 1.67 11.69
C VAL A 112 -0.21 1.45 10.96
N ALA A 113 -0.24 0.99 9.70
CA ALA A 113 0.98 0.83 8.91
C ALA A 113 1.73 2.16 8.72
N LEU A 114 1.03 3.23 8.33
CA LEU A 114 1.61 4.57 8.15
C LEU A 114 2.23 5.10 9.44
N LYS A 115 1.53 4.95 10.56
CA LYS A 115 2.00 5.39 11.87
C LYS A 115 3.24 4.63 12.29
N ALA A 116 3.26 3.30 12.12
CA ALA A 116 4.43 2.47 12.41
C ALA A 116 5.66 2.84 11.56
N MET A 117 5.45 3.25 10.31
CA MET A 117 6.53 3.69 9.40
C MET A 117 6.99 5.13 9.65
N THR A 118 6.21 5.95 10.37
CA THR A 118 6.52 7.36 10.61
C THR A 118 7.51 7.48 11.78
N LYS A 119 8.60 8.25 11.60
CA LYS A 119 9.70 8.41 12.57
C LYS A 119 9.25 8.64 14.03
N ASN A 120 8.21 9.44 14.23
CA ASN A 120 7.68 9.79 15.55
C ASN A 120 6.31 9.15 15.84
N GLY A 121 5.89 8.17 15.04
CA GLY A 121 4.63 7.46 15.25
C GLY A 121 4.71 6.58 16.50
N LYS A 122 3.79 6.80 17.44
CA LYS A 122 3.69 6.04 18.69
C LYS A 122 2.27 5.52 18.87
N PHE A 123 2.16 4.28 19.32
CA PHE A 123 0.88 3.66 19.64
C PHE A 123 0.59 3.77 21.14
N SER A 124 -0.70 3.78 21.47
CA SER A 124 -1.18 3.60 22.83
C SER A 124 -1.36 2.12 23.12
N ALA A 125 -0.78 1.62 24.20
CA ALA A 125 -1.00 0.26 24.67
C ALA A 125 -0.78 0.20 26.18
N VAL A 126 -1.60 -0.58 26.88
CA VAL A 126 -1.28 -1.03 28.24
C VAL A 126 -0.13 -2.04 28.19
N ASP A 127 0.57 -2.23 29.31
CA ASP A 127 1.73 -3.13 29.38
C ASP A 127 1.43 -4.54 28.88
N ALA A 128 0.26 -5.09 29.21
CA ALA A 128 -0.17 -6.43 28.78
C ALA A 128 -0.37 -6.57 27.26
N ASP A 129 -0.64 -5.46 26.56
CA ASP A 129 -0.97 -5.46 25.12
C ASP A 129 0.19 -4.97 24.24
N LYS A 130 1.33 -4.56 24.83
CA LYS A 130 2.46 -3.97 24.08
C LYS A 130 2.95 -4.87 22.95
N ASP A 131 3.16 -6.15 23.23
CA ASP A 131 3.65 -7.10 22.23
C ASP A 131 2.60 -7.42 21.18
N ILE A 132 1.32 -7.41 21.55
CA ILE A 132 0.20 -7.62 20.62
C ILE A 132 0.10 -6.44 19.64
N VAL A 133 0.13 -5.20 20.15
CA VAL A 133 0.11 -3.99 19.33
C VAL A 133 1.34 -3.94 18.41
N LYS A 134 2.52 -4.30 18.91
CA LYS A 134 3.73 -4.39 18.11
C LYS A 134 3.57 -5.41 16.97
N ALA A 135 3.11 -6.62 17.28
CA ALA A 135 2.89 -7.66 16.29
C ALA A 135 1.85 -7.24 15.23
N ALA A 136 0.75 -6.62 15.66
CA ALA A 136 -0.28 -6.10 14.77
C ALA A 136 0.25 -4.99 13.85
N ALA A 137 1.02 -4.05 14.40
CA ALA A 137 1.66 -2.99 13.62
C ALA A 137 2.67 -3.55 12.60
N THR A 138 3.53 -4.48 13.01
CA THR A 138 4.46 -5.17 12.11
C THR A 138 3.72 -5.92 11.01
N SER A 139 2.64 -6.63 11.34
CA SER A 139 1.81 -7.35 10.36
C SER A 139 1.18 -6.39 9.33
N ALA A 140 0.63 -5.26 9.79
CA ALA A 140 0.08 -4.24 8.91
C ALA A 140 1.16 -3.67 7.96
N VAL A 141 2.36 -3.37 8.46
CA VAL A 141 3.49 -2.93 7.64
C VAL A 141 3.89 -4.00 6.62
N ASN A 142 4.02 -5.26 7.05
CA ASN A 142 4.41 -6.35 6.16
C ASN A 142 3.38 -6.59 5.04
N LYS A 143 2.08 -6.45 5.32
CA LYS A 143 1.03 -6.49 4.30
C LYS A 143 1.22 -5.40 3.23
N VAL A 144 1.49 -4.16 3.65
CA VAL A 144 1.74 -3.01 2.74
C VAL A 144 3.00 -3.22 1.92
N LEU A 145 4.11 -3.62 2.56
CA LEU A 145 5.37 -3.85 1.86
C LEU A 145 5.28 -5.04 0.90
N GLY A 146 4.55 -6.09 1.26
CA GLY A 146 4.33 -7.25 0.40
C GLY A 146 3.59 -6.91 -0.89
N VAL A 147 2.52 -6.12 -0.82
CA VAL A 147 1.81 -5.68 -2.03
C VAL A 147 2.64 -4.68 -2.84
N LEU A 148 3.43 -3.83 -2.19
CA LEU A 148 4.37 -2.93 -2.89
C LEU A 148 5.45 -3.70 -3.65
N ASP A 149 6.06 -4.71 -3.05
CA ASP A 149 7.05 -5.58 -3.72
C ASP A 149 6.43 -6.26 -4.94
N PHE A 150 5.22 -6.80 -4.79
CA PHE A 150 4.47 -7.39 -5.90
C PHE A 150 4.24 -6.39 -7.05
N ILE A 151 3.78 -5.17 -6.74
CA ILE A 151 3.56 -4.10 -7.72
C ILE A 151 4.86 -3.78 -8.45
N ILE A 152 5.96 -3.55 -7.72
CA ILE A 152 7.26 -3.21 -8.30
C ILE A 152 7.76 -4.29 -9.24
N ARG A 153 7.70 -5.56 -8.83
CA ARG A 153 8.11 -6.69 -9.67
C ARG A 153 7.30 -6.76 -10.96
N LYS A 154 5.98 -6.64 -10.85
CA LYS A 154 5.08 -6.66 -12.02
C LYS A 154 5.35 -5.50 -12.96
N THR A 155 5.65 -4.32 -12.43
CA THR A 155 6.05 -3.14 -13.21
C THR A 155 7.36 -3.37 -13.96
N VAL A 156 8.37 -3.92 -13.29
CA VAL A 156 9.67 -4.23 -13.93
C VAL A 156 9.48 -5.29 -15.02
N SER A 157 8.79 -6.40 -14.72
CA SER A 157 8.52 -7.47 -15.70
C SER A 157 7.76 -6.95 -16.93
N SER A 158 6.70 -6.17 -16.75
CA SER A 158 5.94 -5.56 -17.86
C SER A 158 6.84 -4.74 -18.79
N ASN A 159 7.74 -3.93 -18.23
CA ASN A 159 8.66 -3.12 -19.02
C ASN A 159 9.74 -3.95 -19.71
N LEU A 160 10.27 -5.00 -19.06
CA LEU A 160 11.23 -5.92 -19.67
C LEU A 160 10.61 -6.72 -20.82
N ASP A 161 9.35 -7.14 -20.70
CA ASP A 161 8.62 -7.83 -21.77
C ASP A 161 8.43 -6.91 -22.98
N LYS A 162 8.07 -5.64 -22.78
CA LYS A 162 7.99 -4.63 -23.85
C LYS A 162 9.33 -4.47 -24.59
N ILE A 163 10.44 -4.40 -23.86
CA ILE A 163 11.79 -4.33 -24.45
C ILE A 163 12.09 -5.59 -25.27
N ARG A 164 11.78 -6.77 -24.74
CA ARG A 164 12.01 -8.05 -25.42
C ARG A 164 11.26 -8.12 -26.76
N GLU A 165 10.01 -7.69 -26.79
CA GLU A 165 9.23 -7.68 -28.04
C GLU A 165 9.79 -6.66 -29.05
N ALA A 166 10.22 -5.48 -28.59
CA ALA A 166 10.88 -4.51 -29.45
C ALA A 166 12.19 -5.06 -30.06
N VAL A 167 13.01 -5.75 -29.25
CA VAL A 167 14.26 -6.39 -29.71
C VAL A 167 13.99 -7.47 -30.75
N LYS A 168 12.97 -8.31 -30.56
CA LYS A 168 12.56 -9.31 -31.57
C LYS A 168 12.19 -8.62 -32.89
N GLY A 169 11.41 -7.53 -32.84
CA GLY A 169 11.03 -6.77 -34.03
C GLY A 169 12.22 -6.23 -34.84
N ILE A 170 13.27 -5.76 -34.15
CA ILE A 170 14.50 -5.29 -34.80
C ILE A 170 15.20 -6.44 -35.54
N GLN A 171 15.37 -7.61 -34.90
CA GLN A 171 16.01 -8.77 -35.53
C GLN A 171 15.28 -9.26 -36.80
N TYR A 172 13.95 -9.27 -36.79
CA TYR A 172 13.17 -9.60 -37.99
C TYR A 172 13.30 -8.55 -39.09
N SER A 173 13.40 -7.26 -38.73
CA SER A 173 13.56 -6.19 -39.71
C SER A 173 14.91 -6.24 -40.42
N GLU A 174 16.00 -6.58 -39.73
CA GLU A 174 17.35 -6.68 -40.32
C GLU A 174 17.53 -7.92 -41.22
N THR A 175 16.93 -9.06 -40.85
CA THR A 175 17.05 -10.31 -41.61
C THR A 175 16.25 -10.37 -42.90
N THR A 176 15.29 -9.45 -43.12
CA THR A 176 14.48 -9.45 -44.36
C THR A 176 15.18 -8.75 -45.54
N THR A 177 16.33 -8.11 -45.32
CA THR A 177 17.08 -7.37 -46.36
C THR A 177 18.28 -8.09 -46.96
N GLU A 178 18.66 -9.27 -46.47
CA GLU A 178 19.79 -10.04 -47.01
C GLU A 178 19.35 -11.35 -47.65
N SER A 179 18.71 -11.26 -48.82
CA SER A 179 18.77 -12.30 -49.88
C SER A 179 17.98 -11.83 -51.09
N THR A 180 18.64 -11.18 -52.05
CA THR A 180 18.60 -11.49 -53.50
C THR A 180 19.52 -10.51 -54.22
N GLU A 181 20.84 -10.75 -54.19
CA GLU A 181 21.72 -10.32 -55.28
C GLU A 181 22.15 -11.57 -56.06
N ALA A 182 21.27 -12.05 -56.93
CA ALA A 182 21.70 -12.88 -58.06
C ALA A 182 21.71 -11.95 -59.28
N SER A 183 22.91 -11.46 -59.61
CA SER A 183 23.17 -10.58 -60.74
C SER A 183 22.50 -11.10 -62.02
N THR A 184 21.70 -10.25 -62.63
CA THR A 184 21.29 -10.40 -64.01
C THR A 184 22.43 -9.96 -64.93
N THR A 185 22.51 -10.63 -66.09
CA THR A 185 23.20 -10.27 -67.33
C THR A 185 24.67 -10.68 -67.52
N GLN A 186 24.87 -11.67 -68.39
CA GLN A 186 26.04 -11.75 -69.28
C GLN A 186 25.54 -11.53 -70.73
N PRO A 187 26.03 -10.51 -71.48
CA PRO A 187 25.69 -10.31 -72.88
C PRO A 187 26.59 -11.12 -73.85
N ALA A 188 25.93 -11.70 -74.85
CA ALA A 188 26.29 -12.06 -76.24
C ALA A 188 27.67 -12.63 -76.62
N ALA A 189 27.64 -13.69 -77.48
CA ALA A 189 28.61 -13.82 -78.58
C ALA A 189 28.07 -14.65 -79.77
N LYS A 190 28.02 -13.98 -80.93
CA LYS A 190 27.92 -14.40 -82.35
C LYS A 190 26.71 -15.17 -82.85
#